data_AF-A0A6J3M8P1-F1
#
_entry.id   AF-A0A6J3M8P1-F1
#
_cell.length_a   1.000
_cell.length_b   1.000
_cell.length_c   1.000
_cell.angle_alpha   90.00
_cell.angle_beta   90.00
_cell.angle_gamma   90.00
#
_symmetry.space_group_name_H-M   'P 1'
#
loop_
_entity.id
_entity.type
_entity.pdbx_description
1 polymer ?
#
loop_
_entity_poly.entity_id
_entity_poly.type
_entity_poly.pdbx_seq_one_letter_code
_entity_poly.pdbx_strand_id
1 'polypeptide(L)' 'MFPPATDHPKGDPESWTEEEMRRWLNARGLMAGETATRAELLARVQANLRAPGNNHSNNNNT' A
#
# COMPACT_ATOMS: atom_id res chain seq x y z
N MET A 1 6.78 -21.70 13.32
CA MET A 1 5.31 -21.60 13.28
C MET A 1 4.97 -20.15 12.94
N PHE A 2 4.67 -19.84 11.67
CA PHE A 2 4.19 -18.50 11.29
C PHE A 2 2.68 -18.45 11.57
N PRO A 3 2.15 -17.45 12.31
CA PRO A 3 0.72 -17.39 12.59
C PRO A 3 -0.09 -17.28 11.29
N PRO A 4 -1.34 -17.78 11.28
CA PRO A 4 -2.22 -17.69 10.12
C PRO A 4 -2.58 -16.21 9.88
N ALA A 5 -1.89 -15.58 8.93
CA ALA A 5 -2.19 -14.24 8.43
C ALA A 5 -3.49 -14.31 7.60
N THR A 6 -4.65 -14.34 8.28
CA THR A 6 -5.94 -14.59 7.63
C THR A 6 -6.70 -13.33 7.22
N ASP A 7 -6.34 -12.14 7.67
CA ASP A 7 -7.02 -10.93 7.16
C ASP A 7 -6.09 -10.15 6.24
N HIS A 8 -6.42 -10.14 4.96
CA HIS A 8 -5.85 -9.18 4.03
C HIS A 8 -6.23 -7.81 4.61
N PRO A 9 -5.27 -6.97 4.99
CA PRO A 9 -5.60 -5.80 5.78
C PRO A 9 -6.55 -4.91 4.98
N LYS A 10 -7.78 -4.77 5.47
CA LYS A 10 -8.81 -3.92 4.86
C LYS A 10 -8.87 -2.61 5.64
N GLY A 11 -8.67 -1.49 4.95
CA GLY A 11 -8.71 -0.15 5.57
C GLY A 11 -7.42 0.63 5.35
N ASP A 12 -7.11 1.54 6.30
CA ASP A 12 -6.00 2.47 6.19
C ASP A 12 -4.64 1.78 6.26
N PRO A 13 -3.76 1.95 5.24
CA PRO A 13 -2.46 1.31 5.22
C PRO A 13 -1.52 1.81 6.33
N GLU A 14 -1.84 2.97 6.93
CA GLU A 14 -1.12 3.51 8.08
C GLU A 14 -1.28 2.66 9.34
N SER A 15 -2.34 1.86 9.45
CA SER A 15 -2.54 0.93 10.56
C SER A 15 -1.88 -0.43 10.31
N TRP A 16 -1.38 -0.69 9.10
CA TRP A 16 -0.82 -1.99 8.75
C TRP A 16 0.57 -2.15 9.36
N THR A 17 0.92 -3.39 9.66
CA THR A 17 2.28 -3.79 10.02
C THR A 17 3.18 -3.82 8.78
N GLU A 18 4.50 -3.78 8.98
CA GLU A 18 5.47 -3.89 7.88
C GLU A 18 5.32 -5.20 7.11
N GLU A 19 5.02 -6.30 7.81
CA GLU A 19 4.79 -7.61 7.19
C GLU A 19 3.53 -7.63 6.31
N GLU A 20 2.46 -6.97 6.76
CA GLU A 20 1.22 -6.82 5.99
C GLU A 20 1.43 -5.98 4.72
N MET A 21 2.14 -4.85 4.83
CA MET A 21 2.49 -4.04 3.65
C MET A 21 3.37 -4.82 2.67
N ARG A 22 4.36 -5.56 3.18
CA ARG A 22 5.23 -6.42 2.35
C ARG A 22 4.41 -7.50 1.65
N ARG A 23 3.48 -8.16 2.34
CA ARG A 23 2.58 -9.15 1.73
C ARG A 23 1.69 -8.53 0.67
N TRP A 24 1.09 -7.38 0.95
CA TRP A 24 0.23 -6.66 -0.01
C TRP A 24 0.98 -6.25 -1.27
N LEU A 25 2.21 -5.75 -1.12
CA LEU A 25 3.08 -5.38 -2.24
C LEU A 25 3.52 -6.61 -3.04
N ASN A 26 3.99 -7.67 -2.37
CA ASN A 26 4.38 -8.92 -3.02
C ASN A 26 3.23 -9.59 -3.77
N ALA A 27 2.02 -9.61 -3.19
CA ALA A 27 0.83 -10.16 -3.84
C ALA A 27 0.46 -9.42 -5.14
N ARG A 28 0.92 -8.17 -5.30
CA ARG A 28 0.73 -7.36 -6.50
C ARG A 28 1.96 -7.34 -7.43
N GLY A 29 3.00 -8.13 -7.11
CA GLY A 29 4.27 -8.11 -7.85
C GLY A 29 5.06 -6.81 -7.68
N LEU A 30 4.68 -5.96 -6.71
CA LEU A 30 5.43 -4.77 -6.35
C LEU A 30 6.53 -5.23 -5.39
N MET A 31 7.74 -5.47 -5.89
CA MET A 31 8.85 -5.94 -5.05
C MET A 31 9.05 -4.98 -3.87
N ALA A 32 8.63 -5.41 -2.68
CA ALA A 32 9.02 -4.77 -1.44
C ALA A 32 10.51 -5.05 -1.28
N GLY A 33 11.35 -4.03 -1.46
CA GLY A 33 12.79 -4.18 -1.23
C GLY A 33 12.99 -4.80 0.16
N GLU A 34 13.83 -5.82 0.28
CA GLU A 34 14.05 -6.51 1.56
C GLU A 34 14.47 -5.51 2.65
N THR A 35 15.20 -4.47 2.26
CA THR A 35 15.68 -3.36 3.10
C THR A 35 14.74 -2.14 3.18
N ALA A 36 13.55 -2.19 2.58
CA ALA A 36 12.63 -1.06 2.60
C ALA A 36 12.09 -0.82 4.01
N THR A 37 12.08 0.45 4.43
CA THR A 37 11.53 0.86 5.72
C THR A 37 10.00 0.86 5.69
N ARG A 38 9.35 0.80 6.85
CA ARG A 38 7.90 0.96 6.98
C ARG A 38 7.33 2.14 6.21
N ALA A 39 7.96 3.32 6.31
CA ALA A 39 7.51 4.53 5.64
C ALA A 39 7.55 4.36 4.11
N GLU A 40 8.57 3.68 3.59
CA GLU A 40 8.73 3.44 2.17
C GLU A 40 7.74 2.39 1.64
N LEU A 41 7.49 1.34 2.44
CA LEU A 41 6.44 0.36 2.17
C LEU A 41 5.06 1.04 2.15
N LEU A 42 4.77 1.88 3.14
CA LEU A 42 3.53 2.63 3.26
C LEU A 42 3.30 3.55 2.07
N ALA A 43 4.32 4.32 1.67
CA ALA A 43 4.22 5.21 0.51
C ALA A 43 3.89 4.44 -0.78
N ARG A 44 4.52 3.29 -1.00
CA ARG A 44 4.22 2.42 -2.16
C ARG A 44 2.80 1.85 -2.09
N VAL A 45 2.38 1.39 -0.92
CA VAL A 45 1.02 0.89 -0.68
C VAL A 45 0.00 1.99 -0.96
N GLN A 46 0.17 3.19 -0.40
CA GLN A 46 -0.73 4.33 -0.61
C GLN A 46 -0.77 4.77 -2.08
N ALA A 47 0.38 4.84 -2.76
CA ALA A 47 0.44 5.20 -4.18
C ALA A 47 -0.34 4.23 -5.06
N ASN A 48 -0.32 2.93 -4.72
CA ASN A 48 -1.00 1.88 -5.49
C ASN A 48 -2.45 1.65 -5.03
N LEU A 49 -2.80 1.94 -3.78
CA LEU A 49 -4.18 1.98 -3.29
C LEU A 49 -4.95 3.14 -3.90
N ARG A 50 -4.29 4.28 -4.13
CA ARG A 50 -4.86 5.52 -4.69
C ARG A 50 -4.69 5.63 -6.21
N ALA A 51 -4.55 4.50 -6.93
CA ALA A 51 -4.59 4.52 -8.38
C ALA A 51 -5.89 5.25 -8.84
N PRO A 52 -5.78 6.38 -9.56
CA PRO A 52 -6.82 7.39 -9.62
C PRO A 52 -7.96 6.95 -10.55
N GLY A 53 -8.98 6.33 -9.98
CA GLY A 53 -10.33 6.29 -10.55
C GLY A 53 -11.20 7.33 -9.89
N ASN A 54 -11.26 8.54 -10.48
CA ASN A 54 -12.24 9.59 -10.19
C ASN A 54 -12.33 10.15 -8.76
N ASN A 55 -11.62 11.26 -8.51
CA ASN A 55 -12.33 12.45 -8.04
C ASN A 55 -11.61 13.73 -8.49
N HIS A 56 -12.22 14.31 -9.52
CA HIS A 56 -11.91 15.48 -10.31
C HIS A 56 -11.75 16.79 -9.51
N SER A 57 -10.79 17.65 -9.89
CA SER A 57 -11.02 19.10 -9.88
C SER A 57 -10.28 19.78 -11.03
N ASN A 58 -11.02 19.95 -12.12
CA ASN A 58 -10.71 20.87 -13.21
C ASN A 58 -10.55 22.29 -12.66
N ASN A 59 -9.40 22.91 -12.89
CA ASN A 59 -9.31 24.37 -12.98
C ASN A 59 -8.24 24.72 -14.01
N ASN A 60 -8.65 24.67 -15.29
CA ASN A 60 -8.18 25.64 -16.26
C ASN A 60 -8.59 27.03 -15.76
N ASN A 61 -7.62 27.90 -15.47
CA ASN A 61 -7.83 29.33 -15.60
C ASN A 61 -6.62 29.94 -16.30
N THR A 62 -6.89 30.28 -17.57
CA THR A 62 -6.44 31.42 -18.39
C THR A 62 -5.20 32.19 -17.97
#